data_AF-A0A524LEE4-F1
#
_entry.id   AF-A0A524LEE4-F1
#
_cell.length_a   1.000
_cell.length_b   1.000
_cell.length_c   1.000
_cell.angle_alpha   90.00
_cell.angle_beta   90.00
_cell.angle_gamma   90.00
#
_symmetry.space_group_name_H-M   'P 1'
#
loop_
_entity.id
_entity.type
_entity.pdbx_description
1 polymer ?
#
loop_
_entity_poly.entity_id
_entity_poly.type
_entity_poly.pdbx_seq_one_letter_code
_entity_poly.pdbx_strand_id
1 'polypeptide(L)'
;GFLAGLVKDWEGAGEAAVAAGIRVVHLRLGMVLAKSGGVLSKMFFRFKFGLGAILGNGKQAMPWIHIADVQDVVGFLLNNRHISGAVNVVAPETVDNRTFSRTLGRVLKRPVFFSVPAFFLRMVFGEMADELLLSGARVKPQKLISNGYPFHFSTLEDALRNLLTEKRTT
;
A
#
# COMPACT_ATOMS: atom_id res chain seq x y z
N GLY A 1 3.60 6.95 -18.83
CA GLY A 1 3.28 5.53 -18.70
C GLY A 1 1.78 5.35 -18.74
N PHE A 2 1.33 4.16 -19.15
CA PHE A 2 -0.08 3.84 -19.30
C PHE A 2 -0.88 4.08 -18.01
N LEU A 3 -0.38 3.60 -16.86
CA LEU A 3 -1.05 3.75 -15.57
C LEU A 3 -1.24 5.21 -15.14
N ALA A 4 -0.28 6.08 -15.44
CA ALA A 4 -0.39 7.51 -15.14
C ALA A 4 -1.47 8.19 -16.00
N GLY A 5 -1.65 7.75 -17.25
CA GLY A 5 -2.75 8.18 -18.11
C GLY A 5 -4.09 7.71 -17.56
N LEU A 6 -4.20 6.42 -17.24
CA LEU A 6 -5.41 5.84 -16.66
C LEU A 6 -5.87 6.55 -15.38
N VAL A 7 -4.94 6.90 -14.48
CA VAL A 7 -5.26 7.66 -13.26
C VAL A 7 -5.81 9.05 -13.60
N LYS A 8 -5.23 9.74 -14.59
CA LYS A 8 -5.75 11.05 -15.02
C LYS A 8 -7.16 10.93 -15.57
N ASP A 9 -7.42 9.93 -16.40
CA ASP A 9 -8.74 9.73 -17.01
C ASP A 9 -9.79 9.36 -15.93
N TRP A 10 -9.43 8.51 -14.97
CA TRP A 10 -10.30 8.16 -13.84
C TRP A 10 -10.58 9.32 -12.89
N GLU A 11 -9.58 10.15 -12.57
CA GLU A 11 -9.79 11.34 -11.74
C GLU A 11 -10.59 12.39 -12.52
N GLY A 12 -10.33 12.54 -13.82
CA GLY A 12 -11.04 13.44 -14.73
C GLY A 12 -12.53 13.13 -14.85
N ALA A 13 -12.94 11.86 -14.73
CA ALA A 13 -14.36 11.49 -14.70
C ALA A 13 -15.16 12.14 -13.56
N GLY A 14 -14.49 12.62 -12.50
CA GLY A 14 -15.11 13.36 -11.40
C GLY A 14 -15.30 14.86 -11.68
N GLU A 15 -14.74 15.41 -12.76
CA GLU A 15 -14.74 16.87 -13.02
C GLU A 15 -16.15 17.44 -13.17
N ALA A 16 -17.09 16.70 -13.75
CA ALA A 16 -18.48 17.16 -13.89
C ALA A 16 -19.14 17.39 -12.52
N ALA A 17 -18.85 16.54 -11.54
CA ALA A 17 -19.35 16.70 -10.17
C ALA A 17 -18.70 17.92 -9.49
N VAL A 18 -17.40 18.12 -9.68
CA VAL A 18 -16.69 19.31 -9.18
C VAL A 18 -17.28 20.59 -9.79
N ALA A 19 -17.53 20.61 -11.11
CA ALA A 19 -18.13 21.74 -11.81
C ALA A 19 -19.56 22.04 -11.34
N ALA A 20 -20.30 21.02 -10.90
CA ALA A 20 -21.62 21.17 -10.26
C ALA A 20 -21.55 21.59 -8.77
N GLY A 21 -20.37 21.93 -8.24
CA GLY A 21 -20.18 22.32 -6.84
C GLY A 21 -20.20 21.14 -5.85
N ILE A 22 -20.18 19.90 -6.33
CA ILE A 22 -20.13 18.71 -5.49
C ILE A 22 -18.68 18.47 -5.08
N ARG A 23 -18.46 18.34 -3.77
CA ARG A 23 -17.13 18.01 -3.22
C ARG A 23 -16.72 16.61 -3.64
N VAL A 24 -15.61 16.50 -4.37
CA VAL A 24 -15.00 15.24 -4.78
C VAL A 24 -13.68 15.01 -4.05
N VAL A 25 -13.44 13.77 -3.63
CA VAL A 25 -12.18 13.30 -3.05
C VAL A 25 -11.71 12.08 -3.82
N HIS A 26 -10.49 12.12 -4.35
CA HIS A 26 -9.89 10.98 -5.04
C HIS A 26 -8.95 10.25 -4.10
N LEU A 27 -9.29 9.02 -3.74
CA LEU A 27 -8.48 8.18 -2.85
C LEU A 27 -7.35 7.52 -3.64
N ARG A 28 -6.12 7.98 -3.42
CA ARG A 28 -4.92 7.36 -3.98
C ARG A 28 -4.36 6.37 -2.97
N LEU A 29 -4.80 5.13 -3.09
CA LEU A 29 -4.45 4.05 -2.17
C LEU A 29 -3.02 3.55 -2.43
N GLY A 30 -2.27 3.36 -1.34
CA GLY A 30 -1.08 2.52 -1.38
C GLY A 30 -1.44 1.03 -1.41
N MET A 31 -0.45 0.18 -1.15
CA MET A 31 -0.67 -1.25 -0.97
C MET A 31 -1.51 -1.49 0.29
N VAL A 32 -2.78 -1.82 0.11
CA VAL A 32 -3.68 -2.15 1.21
C VAL A 32 -3.31 -3.51 1.79
N LEU A 33 -2.93 -3.51 3.06
CA LEU A 33 -2.56 -4.70 3.81
C LEU A 33 -3.81 -5.25 4.52
N ALA A 34 -4.22 -6.45 4.11
CA ALA A 34 -5.35 -7.17 4.68
C ALA A 34 -5.02 -8.66 4.82
N LYS A 35 -5.52 -9.30 5.88
CA LYS A 35 -5.31 -10.73 6.12
C LYS A 35 -6.07 -11.60 5.11
N SER A 36 -7.33 -11.25 4.85
CA SER A 36 -8.29 -12.03 4.05
C SER A 36 -8.28 -11.71 2.55
N GLY A 37 -7.27 -11.00 2.03
CA GLY A 37 -7.24 -10.64 0.62
C GLY A 37 -6.04 -9.81 0.19
N GLY A 38 -6.09 -9.35 -1.05
CA GLY A 38 -5.09 -8.43 -1.61
C GLY A 38 -3.70 -9.06 -1.81
N VAL A 39 -2.69 -8.20 -1.84
CA VAL A 39 -1.30 -8.59 -2.09
C VAL A 39 -0.71 -9.34 -0.89
N LEU A 40 -1.08 -8.96 0.34
CA LEU A 40 -0.54 -9.55 1.55
C LEU A 40 -0.92 -11.04 1.69
N SER A 41 -2.17 -11.43 1.44
CA SER A 41 -2.57 -12.84 1.53
C SER A 41 -1.84 -13.72 0.49
N LYS A 42 -1.62 -13.21 -0.72
CA LYS A 42 -0.84 -13.88 -1.77
C LYS A 42 0.63 -14.03 -1.39
N MET A 43 1.22 -13.03 -0.74
CA MET A 43 2.60 -13.09 -0.23
C MET A 43 2.71 -13.99 0.99
N PHE A 44 1.72 -13.97 1.89
CA PHE A 44 1.71 -14.71 3.15
C PHE A 44 2.03 -16.18 2.97
N PHE A 45 1.39 -16.86 2.02
CA PHE A 45 1.63 -18.29 1.77
C PHE A 45 3.11 -18.55 1.45
N ARG A 46 3.68 -17.78 0.50
CA ARG A 46 5.09 -17.94 0.08
C ARG A 46 6.04 -17.70 1.26
N PHE A 47 5.81 -16.64 2.03
CA PHE A 47 6.65 -16.34 3.19
C PHE A 47 6.49 -17.36 4.31
N LYS A 48 5.29 -17.91 4.56
CA LYS A 48 5.03 -18.94 5.58
C LYS A 48 5.84 -20.22 5.33
N PHE A 49 6.05 -20.58 4.07
CA PHE A 49 6.90 -21.71 3.64
C PHE A 49 8.39 -21.36 3.47
N GLY A 50 8.82 -20.17 3.88
CA GLY A 50 10.23 -19.75 3.76
C GLY A 50 10.67 -19.37 2.34
N LEU A 51 9.72 -19.22 1.41
CA LEU A 51 9.95 -18.79 0.03
C LEU A 51 9.81 -17.27 -0.12
N GLY A 52 10.05 -16.53 0.95
CA GLY A 52 10.07 -15.06 0.92
C GLY A 52 11.29 -14.55 0.18
N ALA A 53 11.12 -13.55 -0.68
CA ALA A 53 12.21 -13.00 -1.48
C ALA A 53 12.11 -11.47 -1.63
N ILE A 54 13.27 -10.84 -1.75
CA ILE A 54 13.43 -9.42 -2.09
C ILE A 54 13.32 -9.28 -3.62
N LEU A 55 12.53 -8.33 -4.10
CA LEU A 55 12.31 -8.14 -5.54
C LEU A 55 13.32 -7.13 -6.12
N GLY A 56 14.04 -7.53 -7.17
CA GLY A 56 15.04 -6.68 -7.82
C GLY A 56 16.16 -6.27 -6.85
N ASN A 57 16.49 -4.98 -6.84
CA ASN A 57 17.50 -4.43 -5.91
C ASN A 57 16.93 -4.18 -4.49
N GLY A 58 15.61 -4.27 -4.32
CA GLY A 58 14.90 -4.09 -3.06
C GLY A 58 14.75 -2.65 -2.58
N LYS A 59 15.18 -1.65 -3.36
CA LYS A 59 15.17 -0.21 -3.00
C LYS A 59 13.88 0.50 -3.39
N GLN A 60 13.02 -0.14 -4.16
CA GLN A 60 11.74 0.44 -4.58
C GLN A 60 10.87 0.70 -3.35
N ALA A 61 10.33 1.91 -3.26
CA ALA A 61 9.45 2.30 -2.19
C ALA A 61 8.12 1.54 -2.26
N MET A 62 7.63 1.10 -1.11
CA MET A 62 6.37 0.40 -0.97
C MET A 62 5.44 1.23 -0.07
N PRO A 63 4.72 2.22 -0.61
CA PRO A 63 3.66 2.87 0.15
C PRO A 63 2.59 1.84 0.47
N TRP A 64 2.22 1.72 1.75
CA TRP A 64 1.29 0.71 2.25
C TRP A 64 0.28 1.37 3.18
N ILE A 65 -0.84 0.72 3.46
CA ILE A 65 -1.79 1.13 4.51
C ILE A 65 -2.52 -0.08 5.08
N HIS A 66 -2.81 -0.06 6.38
CA HIS A 66 -3.60 -1.10 7.00
C HIS A 66 -5.08 -1.00 6.59
N ILE A 67 -5.75 -2.14 6.37
CA ILE A 67 -7.16 -2.16 5.92
C ILE A 67 -8.12 -1.41 6.85
N ALA A 68 -7.90 -1.47 8.17
CA ALA A 68 -8.71 -0.70 9.14
C ALA A 68 -8.55 0.81 8.92
N ASP A 69 -7.32 1.31 8.76
CA ASP A 69 -7.08 2.72 8.46
C ASP A 69 -7.74 3.17 7.15
N VAL A 70 -7.88 2.29 6.14
CA VAL A 70 -8.61 2.66 4.91
C VAL A 70 -10.08 2.98 5.22
N GLN A 71 -10.73 2.16 6.04
CA GLN A 71 -12.14 2.34 6.41
C GLN A 71 -12.33 3.64 7.20
N ASP A 72 -11.45 3.87 8.17
CA ASP A 72 -11.50 5.04 9.05
C ASP A 72 -11.14 6.34 8.30
N VAL A 73 -10.19 6.29 7.35
CA VAL A 73 -9.91 7.41 6.45
C VAL A 73 -11.13 7.79 5.62
N VAL A 74 -11.90 6.83 5.10
CA VAL A 74 -13.13 7.12 4.35
C VAL A 74 -14.12 7.86 5.26
N GLY A 75 -14.35 7.37 6.48
CA GLY A 75 -15.21 8.04 7.47
C GLY A 75 -14.73 9.45 7.80
N PHE A 76 -13.42 9.61 8.02
CA PHE A 76 -12.79 10.90 8.28
C PHE A 76 -12.99 11.90 7.14
N LEU A 77 -12.82 11.47 5.88
CA LEU A 77 -12.98 12.32 4.70
C LEU A 77 -14.45 12.65 4.38
N LEU A 78 -15.38 11.76 4.75
CA LEU A 78 -16.82 12.04 4.65
C LEU A 78 -17.24 13.11 5.66
N ASN A 79 -16.70 13.05 6.88
CA ASN A 79 -17.01 13.99 7.96
C ASN A 79 -16.24 15.32 7.85
N ASN A 80 -15.07 15.35 7.21
CA ASN A 80 -14.29 16.57 6.99
C ASN A 80 -14.64 17.21 5.65
N ARG A 81 -15.47 18.25 5.68
CA ARG A 81 -15.95 18.97 4.49
C ARG A 81 -14.89 19.84 3.80
N HIS A 82 -13.77 20.11 4.45
CA HIS A 82 -12.72 20.98 3.92
C HIS A 82 -11.68 20.24 3.07
N ILE A 83 -11.70 18.90 3.06
CA ILE A 83 -10.78 18.10 2.27
C ILE A 83 -11.43 17.74 0.92
N SER A 84 -10.74 18.08 -0.17
CA SER A 84 -11.14 17.78 -1.55
C SER A 84 -9.93 17.41 -2.42
N GLY A 85 -10.22 16.89 -3.62
CA GLY A 85 -9.21 16.50 -4.62
C GLY A 85 -8.45 15.23 -4.22
N ALA A 86 -7.25 15.06 -4.77
CA ALA A 86 -6.43 13.87 -4.52
C ALA A 86 -5.95 13.77 -3.07
N VAL A 87 -6.13 12.61 -2.45
CA VAL A 87 -5.68 12.28 -1.09
C VAL A 87 -4.91 10.97 -1.13
N ASN A 88 -3.64 11.01 -0.70
CA ASN A 88 -2.84 9.80 -0.56
C ASN A 88 -3.25 9.05 0.70
N VAL A 89 -3.83 7.86 0.51
CA VAL A 89 -4.31 6.98 1.57
C VAL A 89 -3.23 5.91 1.78
N VAL A 90 -2.19 6.34 2.50
CA VAL A 90 -0.97 5.58 2.82
C VAL A 90 -0.62 5.81 4.30
N ALA A 91 0.03 4.85 4.94
CA ALA A 91 0.60 5.00 6.27
C ALA A 91 1.72 6.07 6.27
N PRO A 92 2.00 6.71 7.42
CA PRO A 92 3.07 7.72 7.50
C PRO A 92 4.46 7.13 7.29
N GLU A 93 4.71 5.88 7.70
CA GLU A 93 5.95 5.18 7.43
C GLU A 93 5.99 4.64 6.00
N THR A 94 6.95 5.10 5.20
CA THR A 94 7.26 4.50 3.89
C THR A 94 8.51 3.65 4.01
N VAL A 95 8.41 2.38 3.62
CA VAL A 95 9.54 1.44 3.59
C VAL A 95 9.92 1.08 2.15
N ASP A 96 11.11 0.49 1.97
CA ASP A 96 11.48 -0.16 0.71
C ASP A 96 11.14 -1.66 0.70
N ASN A 97 11.21 -2.30 -0.47
CA ASN A 97 10.88 -3.72 -0.62
C ASN A 97 11.74 -4.64 0.26
N ARG A 98 13.01 -4.30 0.44
CA ARG A 98 13.91 -5.06 1.32
C ARG A 98 13.43 -5.02 2.77
N THR A 99 13.12 -3.83 3.27
CA THR A 99 12.62 -3.62 4.63
C THR A 99 11.26 -4.27 4.81
N PHE A 100 10.35 -4.12 3.83
CA PHE A 100 9.06 -4.79 3.84
C PHE A 100 9.19 -6.30 3.95
N SER A 101 9.98 -6.91 3.05
CA SER A 101 10.16 -8.36 2.98
C SER A 101 10.79 -8.90 4.28
N ARG A 102 11.83 -8.24 4.80
CA ARG A 102 12.48 -8.64 6.06
C ARG A 102 11.55 -8.52 7.27
N THR A 103 10.74 -7.45 7.34
CA THR A 103 9.77 -7.29 8.43
C THR A 103 8.68 -8.37 8.36
N LEU A 104 8.16 -8.67 7.17
CA LEU A 104 7.21 -9.77 6.98
C LEU A 104 7.79 -11.12 7.40
N GLY A 105 9.01 -11.45 6.96
CA GLY A 105 9.70 -12.67 7.38
C GLY A 105 9.88 -12.75 8.89
N ARG A 106 10.31 -11.65 9.52
CA ARG A 106 10.49 -11.56 10.98
C ARG A 106 9.19 -11.75 11.76
N VAL A 107 8.09 -11.13 11.34
CA VAL A 107 6.76 -11.34 11.95
C VAL A 107 6.32 -12.80 11.83
N LEU A 108 6.59 -13.44 10.69
CA LEU A 108 6.27 -14.85 10.45
C LEU A 108 7.30 -15.84 11.01
N LYS A 109 8.39 -15.38 11.63
CA LYS A 109 9.52 -16.21 12.09
C LYS A 109 10.11 -17.07 10.96
N ARG A 110 10.26 -16.48 9.77
CA ARG A 110 10.84 -17.11 8.58
C ARG A 110 11.95 -16.24 7.99
N PRO A 111 13.12 -16.82 7.64
CA PRO A 111 14.20 -16.04 7.05
C PRO A 111 13.86 -15.57 5.62
N VAL A 112 14.50 -14.47 5.21
CA VAL A 112 14.38 -13.89 3.86
C VAL A 112 15.78 -13.62 3.34
N PHE A 113 16.35 -14.63 2.66
CA PHE A 113 17.71 -14.57 2.14
C PHE A 113 17.77 -14.34 0.64
N PHE A 114 16.75 -14.79 -0.09
CA PHE A 114 16.77 -14.77 -1.54
C PHE A 114 16.30 -13.44 -2.09
N SER A 115 16.83 -13.09 -3.26
CA SER A 115 16.34 -11.99 -4.08
C SER A 115 16.00 -12.51 -5.46
N VAL A 116 14.88 -12.06 -6.02
CA VAL A 116 14.47 -12.36 -7.39
C VAL A 116 15.02 -11.27 -8.31
N PRO A 117 15.94 -11.58 -9.25
CA PRO A 117 16.48 -10.59 -10.17
C PRO A 117 15.40 -9.93 -11.02
N ALA A 118 15.59 -8.65 -11.35
CA ALA A 118 14.65 -7.89 -12.17
C ALA A 118 14.35 -8.55 -13.53
N PHE A 119 15.37 -9.14 -14.16
CA PHE A 119 15.21 -9.88 -15.41
C PHE A 119 14.19 -11.03 -15.30
N PHE A 120 14.23 -11.79 -14.19
CA PHE A 120 13.28 -12.89 -13.98
C PHE A 120 11.84 -12.36 -13.82
N LEU A 121 11.66 -11.25 -13.13
CA LEU A 121 10.36 -10.61 -12.98
C LEU A 121 9.82 -10.11 -14.33
N ARG A 122 10.67 -9.53 -15.17
CA ARG A 122 10.31 -9.11 -16.54
C ARG A 122 9.96 -10.28 -17.45
N MET A 123 10.60 -11.44 -17.30
CA MET A 123 10.22 -12.64 -18.06
C MET A 123 8.81 -13.11 -17.72
N VAL A 124 8.39 -13.01 -16.45
CA VAL A 124 7.08 -13.49 -16.00
C VAL A 124 5.97 -12.45 -16.23
N PHE A 125 6.25 -11.17 -15.99
CA PHE A 125 5.25 -10.10 -15.98
C PHE A 125 5.42 -9.07 -17.10
N GLY A 126 6.40 -9.22 -17.99
CA GLY A 126 6.69 -8.28 -19.06
C GLY A 126 7.00 -6.87 -18.54
N GLU A 127 6.54 -5.85 -19.27
CA GLU A 127 6.70 -4.44 -18.92
C GLU A 127 5.96 -4.06 -17.63
N MET A 128 4.92 -4.82 -17.23
CA MET A 128 4.22 -4.60 -15.96
C MET A 128 5.11 -4.88 -14.74
N ALA A 129 6.18 -5.66 -14.89
CA ALA A 129 7.17 -5.86 -13.83
C ALA A 129 7.78 -4.52 -13.39
N ASP A 130 8.11 -3.66 -14.37
CA ASP A 130 8.73 -2.38 -14.10
C ASP A 130 7.75 -1.42 -13.44
N GLU A 131 6.52 -1.33 -13.93
CA GLU A 131 5.52 -0.43 -13.36
C GLU A 131 4.98 -0.89 -11.98
N LEU A 132 4.73 -2.19 -11.78
CA LEU A 132 4.05 -2.68 -10.57
C LEU A 132 4.97 -3.22 -9.46
N LEU A 133 6.15 -3.75 -9.82
CA LEU A 133 6.98 -4.53 -8.88
C LEU A 133 8.36 -3.91 -8.64
N LEU A 134 8.94 -3.26 -9.65
CA LEU A 134 10.29 -2.71 -9.63
C LEU A 134 10.34 -1.19 -9.52
N SER A 135 9.22 -0.50 -9.76
CA SER A 135 9.06 0.92 -9.45
C SER A 135 8.36 1.11 -8.11
N GLY A 136 8.61 2.25 -7.47
CA GLY A 136 7.97 2.60 -6.21
C GLY A 136 7.95 4.11 -6.03
N ALA A 137 6.77 4.66 -5.72
CA ALA A 137 6.62 6.08 -5.44
C ALA A 137 6.78 6.33 -3.94
N ARG A 138 7.68 7.22 -3.55
CA ARG A 138 7.73 7.74 -2.19
C ARG A 138 6.62 8.77 -2.04
N VAL A 139 5.56 8.38 -1.32
CA VAL A 139 4.35 9.18 -1.16
C VAL A 139 4.08 9.36 0.32
N LYS A 140 3.73 10.57 0.74
CA LYS A 140 3.31 10.87 2.11
C LYS A 140 1.81 11.20 2.18
N PRO A 141 1.12 10.85 3.27
CA PRO A 141 -0.28 11.16 3.46
C PRO A 141 -0.47 12.59 4.00
N GLN A 142 0.12 13.59 3.31
CA GLN A 142 0.24 14.95 3.84
C GLN A 142 -1.11 15.57 4.20
N LYS A 143 -2.15 15.39 3.36
CA LYS A 143 -3.49 15.89 3.66
C LYS A 143 -4.11 15.25 4.90
N LEU A 144 -3.88 13.96 5.13
CA LEU A 144 -4.39 13.28 6.32
C LEU A 144 -3.64 13.76 7.58
N ILE A 145 -2.31 13.86 7.51
CA ILE A 145 -1.47 14.36 8.62
C ILE A 145 -1.83 15.81 8.97
N SER A 146 -1.87 16.71 7.98
CA SER A 146 -2.16 18.14 8.21
C SER A 146 -3.58 18.40 8.72
N ASN A 147 -4.50 17.43 8.56
CA ASN A 147 -5.85 17.52 9.12
C ASN A 147 -6.05 16.68 10.39
N GLY A 148 -4.96 16.14 10.96
CA GLY A 148 -5.01 15.44 12.25
C GLY A 148 -5.65 14.05 12.21
N TYR A 149 -5.62 13.34 11.07
CA TYR A 149 -6.11 11.96 11.02
C TYR A 149 -5.29 11.06 11.96
N PRO A 150 -5.94 10.36 12.90
CA PRO A 150 -5.24 9.53 13.89
C PRO A 150 -4.97 8.12 13.35
N PHE A 151 -3.83 7.91 12.70
CA PHE A 151 -3.45 6.60 12.17
C PHE A 151 -3.41 5.53 13.27
N HIS A 152 -4.16 4.45 13.09
CA HIS A 152 -4.11 3.29 13.97
C HIS A 152 -2.80 2.52 13.82
N PHE A 153 -2.30 2.40 12.59
CA PHE A 153 -1.08 1.67 12.28
C PHE A 153 -0.07 2.55 11.56
N SER A 154 0.80 3.19 12.35
CA SER A 154 1.85 4.07 11.82
C SER A 154 3.11 3.32 11.39
N THR A 155 3.35 2.11 11.93
CA THR A 155 4.52 1.28 11.60
C THR A 155 4.11 -0.02 10.91
N LEU A 156 4.94 -0.47 9.98
CA LEU A 156 4.68 -1.67 9.19
C LEU A 156 4.69 -2.92 10.07
N GLU A 157 5.58 -2.95 11.06
CA GLU A 157 5.68 -4.10 11.96
C GLU A 157 4.40 -4.28 12.78
N ASP A 158 3.86 -3.21 13.37
CA ASP A 158 2.62 -3.27 14.13
C ASP A 158 1.44 -3.70 13.26
N ALA A 159 1.35 -3.15 12.03
CA ALA A 159 0.34 -3.52 11.05
C ALA A 159 0.41 -5.03 10.71
N LEU A 160 1.61 -5.53 10.38
CA LEU A 160 1.79 -6.95 10.03
C LEU A 160 1.56 -7.87 11.23
N ARG A 161 1.98 -7.49 12.43
CA ARG A 161 1.70 -8.26 13.65
C ARG A 161 0.21 -8.34 13.92
N ASN A 162 -0.52 -7.24 13.79
CA ASN A 162 -1.98 -7.22 13.94
C ASN A 162 -2.67 -8.16 12.93
N LEU A 163 -2.26 -8.09 11.66
CA LEU A 163 -2.89 -8.86 10.59
C LEU A 163 -2.55 -10.36 10.65
N LEU A 164 -1.33 -10.72 11.04
CA LEU A 164 -0.79 -12.07 10.82
C LEU A 164 -0.61 -12.88 12.10
N THR A 165 -0.58 -12.23 13.27
CA THR A 165 -0.51 -12.94 14.55
C THR A 165 -1.93 -13.23 15.01
N GLU A 166 -2.26 -14.49 15.28
CA GLU A 166 -3.57 -14.87 15.80
C GLU A 166 -3.82 -14.13 17.13
N LYS A 167 -4.89 -13.34 17.20
CA LYS A 167 -5.59 -13.19 18.47
C LYS A 167 -6.12 -14.59 18.78
N ARG A 168 -5.55 -15.25 19.80
CA ARG A 168 -6.27 -16.35 20.47
C ARG A 168 -7.54 -15.72 21.02
N THR A 169 -8.63 -15.89 20.29
CA THR A 169 -9.97 -15.71 20.85
C THR A 169 -10.14 -16.86 21.84
N THR A 170 -9.84 -16.60 23.11
CA THR A 170 -10.41 -17.35 24.24
C THR A 170 -11.89 -17.03 24.35
#